data_AF-A0A7J6LYQ6-F1
#
_entry.id   AF-A0A7J6LYQ6-F1
#
_cell.length_a   1.000
_cell.length_b   1.000
_cell.length_c   1.000
_cell.angle_alpha   90.00
_cell.angle_beta   90.00
_cell.angle_gamma   90.00
#
_symmetry.space_group_name_H-M   'P 1'
#
loop_
_entity.id
_entity.type
_entity.pdbx_description
1 polymer ?
#
loop_
_entity_poly.entity_id
_entity_poly.type
_entity_poly.pdbx_seq_one_letter_code
_entity_poly.pdbx_strand_id
1 'polypeptide(L)'
;MASSRICTQDDPIWDIIRAKCLGSRKSQEQQGIPNTRSLSQHRSEDHKTLLDENCVTREYSPRSDRSTASQASALTVIISAWATKVHPRAHDFFQSHERMIEVLRSIALRIHREDDPILGSDKCVKWHGDSAQDERDARVRHAQMRLIKPNETEPSDAFVSRVLVFFFATNESFELLMQLPKQPFRMLCGDQLCINLHHIAGEID
;
A
#
# COMPACT_ATOMS: atom_id res chain seq x y z
N MET A 1 40.87 -16.82 -2.90
CA MET A 1 40.23 -16.03 -1.84
C MET A 1 39.24 -15.07 -2.50
N ALA A 2 37.95 -15.17 -2.20
CA ALA A 2 36.94 -14.20 -2.64
C ALA A 2 36.24 -13.70 -1.37
N SER A 3 36.36 -12.41 -1.07
CA SER A 3 35.80 -11.81 0.14
C SER A 3 34.37 -11.36 -0.16
N SER A 4 33.40 -12.21 0.16
CA SER A 4 31.99 -11.84 0.18
C SER A 4 31.78 -10.74 1.21
N ARG A 5 31.65 -9.49 0.75
CA ARG A 5 31.31 -8.36 1.63
C ARG A 5 29.86 -8.51 2.06
N ILE A 6 29.66 -8.91 3.31
CA ILE A 6 28.35 -8.89 3.96
C ILE A 6 27.86 -7.44 3.95
N CYS A 7 26.68 -7.20 3.40
CA CYS A 7 26.02 -5.90 3.51
C CYS A 7 25.59 -5.70 4.96
N THR A 8 26.28 -4.83 5.69
CA THR A 8 25.96 -4.46 7.07
C THR A 8 24.61 -3.73 7.12
N GLN A 9 23.59 -4.40 7.65
CA GLN A 9 22.19 -3.97 7.59
C GLN A 9 21.82 -3.02 8.75
N ASP A 10 22.62 -1.97 8.93
CA ASP A 10 22.47 -0.97 9.99
C ASP A 10 21.75 0.29 9.48
N ASP A 11 20.51 0.11 9.00
CA ASP A 11 19.60 1.20 8.60
C ASP A 11 18.58 1.45 9.74
N PRO A 12 18.51 2.64 10.35
CA PRO A 12 17.74 2.88 11.58
C PRO A 12 16.21 2.79 11.41
N ILE A 13 15.73 2.72 10.17
CA ILE A 13 14.33 2.41 9.81
C ILE A 13 13.86 1.09 10.45
N TRP A 14 14.75 0.10 10.56
CA TRP A 14 14.37 -1.25 10.95
C TRP A 14 14.24 -1.46 12.46
N ASP A 15 15.01 -0.71 13.26
CA ASP A 15 14.85 -0.71 14.71
C ASP A 15 13.50 -0.13 15.16
N ILE A 16 12.86 0.71 14.34
CA ILE A 16 11.52 1.25 14.64
C ILE A 16 10.47 0.15 14.66
N ILE A 17 10.52 -0.82 13.73
CA ILE A 17 9.63 -1.98 13.75
C ILE A 17 9.98 -2.86 14.96
N ARG A 18 11.27 -3.21 15.15
CA ARG A 18 11.76 -4.04 16.26
C ARG A 18 11.33 -3.48 17.64
N ALA A 19 11.48 -2.18 17.86
CA ALA A 19 11.10 -1.50 19.11
C ALA A 19 9.59 -1.46 19.33
N LYS A 20 8.80 -1.21 18.28
CA LYS A 20 7.32 -1.20 18.37
C LYS A 20 6.74 -2.59 18.66
N CYS A 21 7.32 -3.66 18.13
CA CYS A 21 6.92 -5.04 18.45
C CYS A 21 7.10 -5.42 19.93
N LEU A 22 8.04 -4.80 20.64
CA LEU A 22 8.41 -5.13 22.03
C LEU A 22 7.75 -4.18 23.05
N GLY A 23 6.87 -3.29 22.60
CA GLY A 23 6.72 -1.95 23.18
C GLY A 23 5.41 -1.58 23.87
N SER A 24 4.45 -2.49 24.13
CA SER A 24 3.30 -2.17 25.01
C SER A 24 2.58 -3.36 25.65
N ARG A 25 2.60 -3.38 26.99
CA ARG A 25 1.56 -3.99 27.83
C ARG A 25 1.13 -2.98 28.89
N LYS A 26 -0.06 -2.36 28.74
CA LYS A 26 -0.99 -1.98 29.84
C LYS A 26 -2.26 -1.22 29.40
N SER A 27 -3.39 -1.91 29.54
CA SER A 27 -4.61 -1.46 30.26
C SER A 27 -5.67 -0.56 29.60
N GLN A 28 -6.92 -0.77 30.09
CA GLN A 28 -8.18 -0.02 29.86
C GLN A 28 -8.84 -0.21 28.49
N GLU A 29 -9.97 -0.89 28.28
CA GLU A 29 -11.12 -1.38 29.09
C GLU A 29 -12.23 -0.36 29.46
N GLN A 30 -13.50 -0.72 29.14
CA GLN A 30 -14.79 -0.04 29.41
C GLN A 30 -14.94 1.35 28.72
N GLN A 31 -16.10 1.92 28.35
CA GLN A 31 -17.53 1.55 28.12
C GLN A 31 -18.09 2.64 27.14
N GLY A 32 -19.26 2.58 26.48
CA GLY A 32 -20.41 1.66 26.43
C GLY A 32 -21.30 2.06 25.22
N ILE A 33 -22.56 1.59 25.10
CA ILE A 33 -23.37 1.71 23.86
C ILE A 33 -24.83 2.17 24.08
N PRO A 34 -25.30 3.17 23.31
CA PRO A 34 -26.67 3.23 22.79
C PRO A 34 -26.74 3.55 21.27
N ASN A 35 -27.95 3.53 20.68
CA ASN A 35 -28.27 3.84 19.28
C ASN A 35 -29.61 4.61 19.18
N THR A 36 -29.80 5.49 18.18
CA THR A 36 -31.15 5.85 17.67
C THR A 36 -31.23 6.13 16.16
N ARG A 37 -32.18 5.41 15.52
CA ARG A 37 -33.20 5.79 14.48
C ARG A 37 -33.36 7.28 14.08
N SER A 38 -33.91 7.69 12.91
CA SER A 38 -34.49 6.97 11.74
C SER A 38 -34.85 7.90 10.54
N LEU A 39 -34.81 7.35 9.31
CA LEU A 39 -35.76 7.46 8.15
C LEU A 39 -36.29 8.79 7.55
N SER A 40 -36.88 8.63 6.35
CA SER A 40 -37.64 9.55 5.45
C SER A 40 -36.79 10.45 4.52
N GLN A 41 -36.85 10.45 3.18
CA GLN A 41 -37.86 10.24 2.11
C GLN A 41 -38.53 11.53 1.59
N HIS A 42 -38.26 11.93 0.32
CA HIS A 42 -39.24 11.96 -0.80
C HIS A 42 -38.68 12.54 -2.13
N ARG A 43 -39.33 12.17 -3.27
CA ARG A 43 -39.81 12.96 -4.45
C ARG A 43 -39.23 14.38 -4.72
N SER A 44 -39.19 14.97 -5.93
CA SER A 44 -39.71 14.72 -7.32
C SER A 44 -39.20 15.87 -8.24
N GLU A 45 -39.33 15.98 -9.58
CA GLU A 45 -39.83 15.15 -10.72
C GLU A 45 -39.08 15.60 -12.02
N ASP A 46 -39.44 15.11 -13.22
CA ASP A 46 -38.84 15.46 -14.53
C ASP A 46 -39.09 16.89 -15.05
N HIS A 47 -38.19 17.39 -15.92
CA HIS A 47 -38.61 18.17 -17.10
C HIS A 47 -37.64 18.05 -18.31
N LYS A 48 -38.17 18.18 -19.54
CA LYS A 48 -37.42 18.13 -20.81
C LYS A 48 -37.40 19.48 -21.53
N THR A 49 -36.28 19.78 -22.21
CA THR A 49 -36.14 20.52 -23.50
C THR A 49 -34.65 20.43 -23.87
N LEU A 50 -34.21 19.68 -24.88
CA LEU A 50 -34.33 19.88 -26.33
C LEU A 50 -33.71 21.18 -26.85
N LEU A 51 -32.63 20.99 -27.64
CA LEU A 51 -32.03 21.85 -28.66
C LEU A 51 -31.60 23.26 -28.25
N ASP A 52 -30.31 23.52 -28.40
CA ASP A 52 -29.91 24.56 -29.35
C ASP A 52 -28.61 24.13 -30.07
N GLU A 53 -28.47 24.52 -31.33
CA GLU A 53 -27.29 24.22 -32.14
C GLU A 53 -26.34 25.42 -32.16
N ASN A 54 -25.07 25.24 -31.81
CA ASN A 54 -24.07 26.16 -32.35
C ASN A 54 -22.67 25.56 -32.53
N CYS A 55 -22.07 25.92 -33.66
CA CYS A 55 -20.75 25.49 -34.09
C CYS A 55 -19.71 26.56 -33.75
N VAL A 56 -18.71 26.20 -32.94
CA VAL A 56 -17.42 26.90 -32.94
C VAL A 56 -16.31 25.86 -32.99
N THR A 57 -15.55 25.86 -34.08
CA THR A 57 -14.35 25.01 -34.26
C THR A 57 -13.24 25.47 -33.33
N ARG A 58 -13.28 25.01 -32.07
CA ARG A 58 -12.21 25.25 -31.10
C ARG A 58 -11.00 24.38 -31.46
N GLU A 59 -9.92 25.02 -31.90
CA GLU A 59 -8.71 24.34 -32.36
C GLU A 59 -8.19 23.32 -31.33
N TYR A 60 -7.93 22.09 -31.79
CA TYR A 60 -7.35 21.04 -30.96
C TYR A 60 -5.86 21.31 -30.75
N SER A 61 -5.55 22.25 -29.85
CA SER A 61 -4.17 22.62 -29.50
C SER A 61 -3.48 21.45 -28.77
N PRO A 62 -2.41 20.84 -29.32
CA PRO A 62 -1.79 19.64 -28.77
C PRO A 62 -0.93 19.97 -27.53
N ARG A 63 -1.59 20.15 -26.38
CA ARG A 63 -0.98 20.46 -25.08
C ARG A 63 -1.27 19.39 -24.00
N SER A 64 -0.60 18.23 -24.04
CA SER A 64 -0.19 17.48 -22.83
C SER A 64 0.58 16.17 -23.16
N ASP A 65 1.77 16.26 -23.75
CA ASP A 65 2.70 15.10 -23.82
C ASP A 65 3.82 15.18 -22.75
N ARG A 66 4.01 16.37 -22.16
CA ARG A 66 5.05 16.61 -21.14
C ARG A 66 4.73 15.98 -19.78
N SER A 67 3.43 15.84 -19.47
CA SER A 67 2.92 15.40 -18.16
C SER A 67 3.15 13.90 -17.92
N THR A 68 2.88 13.09 -18.94
CA THR A 68 3.01 11.63 -18.94
C THR A 68 4.47 11.19 -18.91
N ALA A 69 5.30 11.73 -19.81
CA ALA A 69 6.73 11.45 -19.85
C ALA A 69 7.45 11.81 -18.54
N SER A 70 7.09 12.96 -17.92
CA SER A 70 7.65 13.37 -16.63
C SER A 70 7.16 12.54 -15.45
N GLN A 71 6.02 11.86 -15.55
CA GLN A 71 5.53 10.93 -14.53
C GLN A 71 6.25 9.57 -14.66
N ALA A 72 6.43 9.08 -15.90
CA ALA A 72 7.13 7.82 -16.17
C ALA A 72 8.60 7.86 -15.71
N SER A 73 9.30 8.97 -15.88
CA SER A 73 10.66 9.14 -15.37
C SER A 73 10.73 9.18 -13.85
N ALA A 74 9.83 9.92 -13.18
CA ALA A 74 9.73 9.98 -11.72
C ALA A 74 9.44 8.59 -11.10
N LEU A 75 8.48 7.85 -11.68
CA LEU A 75 8.18 6.46 -11.30
C LEU A 75 9.41 5.55 -11.46
N THR A 76 10.17 5.71 -12.55
CA THR A 76 11.39 4.91 -12.78
C THR A 76 12.46 5.18 -11.71
N VAL A 77 12.62 6.43 -11.28
CA VAL A 77 13.57 6.80 -10.21
C VAL A 77 13.18 6.19 -8.87
N ILE A 78 11.92 6.35 -8.44
CA ILE A 78 11.49 5.83 -7.12
C ILE A 78 11.48 4.30 -7.07
N ILE A 79 11.04 3.63 -8.15
CA ILE A 79 11.10 2.16 -8.26
C ILE A 79 12.55 1.67 -8.24
N SER A 80 13.48 2.37 -8.90
CA SER A 80 14.92 2.04 -8.85
C SER A 80 15.50 2.20 -7.45
N ALA A 81 15.14 3.28 -6.74
CA ALA A 81 15.56 3.48 -5.34
C ALA A 81 15.07 2.34 -4.44
N TRP A 82 13.78 1.99 -4.51
CA TRP A 82 13.20 0.87 -3.78
C TRP A 82 13.87 -0.46 -4.16
N ALA A 83 14.14 -0.71 -5.44
CA ALA A 83 14.79 -1.94 -5.91
C ALA A 83 16.17 -2.18 -5.27
N THR A 84 16.93 -1.13 -4.92
CA THR A 84 18.21 -1.28 -4.19
C THR A 84 18.06 -1.69 -2.71
N LYS A 85 16.84 -1.62 -2.17
CA LYS A 85 16.50 -1.92 -0.77
C LYS A 85 15.65 -3.19 -0.61
N VAL A 86 15.30 -3.86 -1.72
CA VAL A 86 14.56 -5.14 -1.67
C VAL A 86 15.45 -6.23 -1.07
N HIS A 87 14.89 -6.99 -0.13
CA HIS A 87 15.56 -8.09 0.52
C HIS A 87 15.71 -9.29 -0.43
N PRO A 88 16.85 -10.03 -0.42
CA PRO A 88 17.09 -11.19 -1.29
C PRO A 88 15.94 -12.20 -1.36
N ARG A 89 15.24 -12.45 -0.25
CA ARG A 89 14.04 -13.32 -0.17
C ARG A 89 13.02 -13.07 -1.29
N ALA A 90 12.86 -11.82 -1.74
CA ALA A 90 11.92 -11.47 -2.80
C ALA A 90 12.48 -11.76 -4.20
N HIS A 91 13.79 -11.59 -4.43
CA HIS A 91 14.44 -12.03 -5.66
C HIS A 91 14.31 -13.55 -5.83
N ASP A 92 14.61 -14.31 -4.77
CA ASP A 92 14.53 -15.78 -4.75
C ASP A 92 13.10 -16.28 -5.02
N PHE A 93 12.10 -15.58 -4.45
CA PHE A 93 10.68 -15.90 -4.61
C PHE A 93 10.18 -15.57 -6.02
N PHE A 94 10.31 -14.32 -6.49
CA PHE A 94 9.75 -13.93 -7.79
C PHE A 94 10.49 -14.54 -8.98
N GLN A 95 11.73 -15.04 -8.81
CA GLN A 95 12.59 -15.69 -9.81
C GLN A 95 12.96 -14.85 -11.04
N SER A 96 12.26 -13.73 -11.27
CA SER A 96 12.52 -12.71 -12.28
C SER A 96 12.52 -11.33 -11.64
N HIS A 97 13.59 -10.57 -11.89
CA HIS A 97 13.69 -9.17 -11.47
C HIS A 97 12.60 -8.31 -12.13
N GLU A 98 12.16 -8.65 -13.34
CA GLU A 98 11.08 -7.94 -14.04
C GLU A 98 9.76 -8.04 -13.28
N ARG A 99 9.34 -9.24 -12.88
CA ARG A 99 8.13 -9.47 -12.06
C ARG A 99 8.17 -8.75 -10.72
N MET A 100 9.34 -8.73 -10.08
CA MET A 100 9.57 -7.99 -8.84
C MET A 100 9.39 -6.46 -9.05
N ILE A 101 9.95 -5.93 -10.14
CA ILE A 101 9.82 -4.52 -10.56
C ILE A 101 8.38 -4.18 -10.96
N GLU A 102 7.63 -5.09 -11.57
CA GLU A 102 6.20 -4.92 -11.86
C GLU A 102 5.36 -4.76 -10.59
N VAL A 103 5.63 -5.54 -9.54
CA VAL A 103 4.95 -5.38 -8.23
C VAL A 103 5.27 -4.02 -7.62
N LEU A 104 6.54 -3.59 -7.61
CA LEU A 104 6.92 -2.25 -7.13
C LEU A 104 6.26 -1.13 -7.94
N ARG A 105 6.21 -1.26 -9.28
CA ARG A 105 5.51 -0.32 -10.18
C ARG A 105 4.02 -0.27 -9.90
N SER A 106 3.40 -1.42 -9.65
CA SER A 106 1.98 -1.56 -9.31
C SER A 106 1.62 -0.85 -8.00
N ILE A 107 2.56 -0.79 -7.04
CA ILE A 107 2.42 -0.02 -5.80
C ILE A 107 2.64 1.49 -6.05
N ALA A 108 3.73 1.87 -6.74
CA ALA A 108 4.07 3.27 -7.01
C ALA A 108 2.99 4.01 -7.83
N LEU A 109 2.26 3.31 -8.69
CA LEU A 109 1.13 3.83 -9.46
C LEU A 109 -0.14 4.11 -8.64
N ARG A 110 -0.19 3.69 -7.36
CA ARG A 110 -1.40 3.69 -6.51
C ARG A 110 -1.21 4.43 -5.17
N ILE A 111 -0.18 5.26 -5.09
CA ILE A 111 0.07 6.22 -4.00
C ILE A 111 0.11 7.65 -4.56
N HIS A 112 0.12 8.66 -3.70
CA HIS A 112 0.39 10.02 -4.16
C HIS A 112 1.85 10.16 -4.63
N ARG A 113 2.09 10.95 -5.67
CA ARG A 113 3.40 11.06 -6.37
C ARG A 113 4.56 11.63 -5.52
N GLU A 114 4.24 12.22 -4.38
CA GLU A 114 5.18 12.84 -3.43
C GLU A 114 5.31 12.01 -2.13
N ASP A 115 4.59 10.89 -2.04
CA ASP A 115 4.65 9.95 -0.92
C ASP A 115 5.68 8.85 -1.20
N ASP A 116 6.34 8.35 -0.15
CA ASP A 116 7.17 7.14 -0.21
C ASP A 116 6.90 6.29 1.04
N PRO A 117 6.34 5.07 0.92
CA PRO A 117 6.01 4.21 2.06
C PRO A 117 7.19 3.42 2.63
N ILE A 118 8.38 3.54 2.03
CA ILE A 118 9.57 2.72 2.34
C ILE A 118 10.74 3.59 2.79
N LEU A 119 11.01 4.69 2.07
CA LEU A 119 12.12 5.62 2.32
C LEU A 119 11.64 7.03 2.73
N GLY A 120 10.32 7.25 2.82
CA GLY A 120 9.73 8.51 3.23
C GLY A 120 9.71 8.74 4.75
N SER A 121 9.22 9.90 5.14
CA SER A 121 8.98 10.27 6.55
C SER A 121 7.86 9.45 7.21
N ASP A 122 7.73 9.54 8.54
CA ASP A 122 6.68 8.92 9.37
C ASP A 122 5.23 9.47 9.15
N LYS A 123 4.90 9.86 7.91
CA LYS A 123 3.56 10.32 7.48
C LYS A 123 2.78 9.15 6.89
N CYS A 124 1.45 9.19 7.02
CA CYS A 124 0.59 8.19 6.40
C CYS A 124 0.71 8.26 4.88
N VAL A 125 0.98 7.14 4.23
CA VAL A 125 1.01 7.00 2.76
C VAL A 125 -0.23 6.22 2.34
N LYS A 126 -1.14 6.87 1.61
CA LYS A 126 -2.49 6.31 1.36
C LYS A 126 -2.55 5.46 0.09
N TRP A 127 -3.18 4.30 0.20
CA TRP A 127 -3.51 3.44 -0.93
C TRP A 127 -4.72 3.97 -1.72
N HIS A 128 -4.56 4.03 -3.03
CA HIS A 128 -5.60 4.41 -4.01
C HIS A 128 -5.94 3.27 -4.98
N GLY A 129 -5.60 2.02 -4.64
CA GLY A 129 -5.95 0.83 -5.39
C GLY A 129 -7.15 0.07 -4.83
N ASP A 130 -7.20 -1.23 -5.14
CA ASP A 130 -8.23 -2.17 -4.67
C ASP A 130 -8.20 -2.33 -3.14
N SER A 131 -9.34 -2.70 -2.53
CA SER A 131 -9.44 -2.83 -1.07
C SER A 131 -10.34 -4.00 -0.67
N ALA A 132 -9.88 -4.85 0.23
CA ALA A 132 -10.74 -5.77 0.97
C ALA A 132 -11.64 -4.99 1.94
N GLN A 133 -12.80 -5.54 2.24
CA GLN A 133 -13.59 -5.18 3.44
C GLN A 133 -13.15 -6.09 4.60
N ASP A 134 -13.12 -5.59 5.84
CA ASP A 134 -12.85 -6.46 7.00
C ASP A 134 -14.05 -7.37 7.30
N GLU A 135 -13.77 -8.65 7.61
CA GLU A 135 -14.80 -9.66 7.91
C GLU A 135 -15.61 -9.35 9.18
N ARG A 136 -15.08 -8.51 10.08
CA ARG A 136 -15.65 -8.21 11.40
C ARG A 136 -16.27 -6.81 11.50
N ASP A 137 -15.77 -5.82 10.76
CA ASP A 137 -16.44 -4.52 10.59
C ASP A 137 -16.44 -4.07 9.13
N ALA A 138 -17.63 -4.08 8.52
CA ALA A 138 -17.88 -3.67 7.14
C ALA A 138 -17.46 -2.22 6.81
N ARG A 139 -17.16 -1.37 7.80
CA ARG A 139 -16.65 -0.01 7.60
C ARG A 139 -15.12 0.04 7.44
N VAL A 140 -14.40 -0.97 7.89
CA VAL A 140 -12.95 -1.07 7.74
C VAL A 140 -12.60 -1.64 6.36
N ARG A 141 -11.57 -1.06 5.74
CA ARG A 141 -11.04 -1.50 4.45
C ARG A 141 -9.53 -1.61 4.49
N HIS A 142 -9.01 -2.70 3.93
CA HIS A 142 -7.58 -3.03 3.93
C HIS A 142 -6.99 -2.88 2.53
N ALA A 143 -5.80 -2.28 2.42
CA ALA A 143 -5.11 -2.10 1.14
C ALA A 143 -4.79 -3.46 0.48
N GLN A 144 -5.29 -3.68 -0.74
CA GLN A 144 -5.17 -4.94 -1.48
C GLN A 144 -4.61 -4.68 -2.88
N MET A 145 -3.84 -5.64 -3.39
CA MET A 145 -3.40 -5.68 -4.79
C MET A 145 -3.45 -7.11 -5.33
N ARG A 146 -3.49 -7.23 -6.65
CA ARG A 146 -3.32 -8.51 -7.35
C ARG A 146 -1.87 -8.71 -7.76
N LEU A 147 -1.37 -9.93 -7.55
CA LEU A 147 -0.05 -10.38 -8.00
C LEU A 147 -0.09 -11.87 -8.36
N ILE A 148 0.67 -12.28 -9.37
CA ILE A 148 0.85 -13.68 -9.71
C ILE A 148 1.94 -14.24 -8.79
N LYS A 149 1.64 -15.26 -7.99
CA LYS A 149 2.65 -15.89 -7.12
C LYS A 149 3.57 -16.81 -7.94
N PRO A 150 4.75 -17.18 -7.42
CA PRO A 150 5.62 -18.16 -8.06
C PRO A 150 4.88 -19.51 -8.20
N ASN A 151 5.01 -20.12 -9.37
CA ASN A 151 4.30 -21.35 -9.78
C ASN A 151 2.77 -21.21 -9.96
N GLU A 152 2.18 -20.02 -9.80
CA GLU A 152 0.80 -19.73 -10.21
C GLU A 152 0.80 -19.08 -11.61
N THR A 153 -0.25 -19.31 -12.41
CA THR A 153 -0.52 -18.56 -13.65
C THR A 153 -1.48 -17.40 -13.39
N GLU A 154 -2.46 -17.61 -12.51
CA GLU A 154 -3.51 -16.66 -12.23
C GLU A 154 -3.09 -15.59 -11.22
N PRO A 155 -3.60 -14.35 -11.34
CA PRO A 155 -3.38 -13.31 -10.35
C PRO A 155 -4.15 -13.62 -9.06
N SER A 156 -3.42 -13.76 -7.95
CA SER A 156 -3.98 -13.88 -6.61
C SER A 156 -4.09 -12.51 -5.93
N ASP A 157 -5.11 -12.36 -5.09
CA ASP A 157 -5.28 -11.21 -4.21
C ASP A 157 -4.33 -11.29 -3.00
N ALA A 158 -3.70 -10.17 -2.63
CA ALA A 158 -2.77 -10.03 -1.50
C ALA A 158 -2.87 -8.65 -0.83
N PHE A 159 -2.68 -8.60 0.48
CA PHE A 159 -2.65 -7.32 1.23
C PHE A 159 -1.33 -6.58 1.00
N VAL A 160 -1.40 -5.28 0.68
CA VAL A 160 -0.20 -4.49 0.32
C VAL A 160 0.80 -4.39 1.48
N SER A 161 0.33 -4.31 2.73
CA SER A 161 1.20 -4.34 3.91
C SER A 161 1.95 -5.67 4.08
N ARG A 162 1.34 -6.81 3.69
CA ARG A 162 2.01 -8.12 3.63
C ARG A 162 3.07 -8.18 2.52
N VAL A 163 2.77 -7.59 1.36
CA VAL A 163 3.73 -7.50 0.24
C VAL A 163 4.93 -6.63 0.62
N LEU A 164 4.72 -5.44 1.17
CA LEU A 164 5.81 -4.55 1.58
C LEU A 164 6.71 -5.17 2.67
N VAL A 165 6.13 -5.83 3.68
CA VAL A 165 6.91 -6.59 4.68
C VAL A 165 7.72 -7.71 4.04
N PHE A 166 7.16 -8.45 3.08
CA PHE A 166 7.88 -9.50 2.37
C PHE A 166 9.07 -8.93 1.55
N PHE A 167 8.90 -7.78 0.90
CA PHE A 167 9.95 -7.14 0.11
C PHE A 167 11.04 -6.50 0.95
N PHE A 168 10.71 -5.85 2.07
CA PHE A 168 11.61 -4.88 2.72
C PHE A 168 11.98 -5.18 4.18
N ALA A 169 11.20 -5.97 4.92
CA ALA A 169 11.52 -6.23 6.33
C ALA A 169 12.84 -7.02 6.49
N THR A 170 13.53 -6.79 7.61
CA THR A 170 14.69 -7.59 8.05
C THR A 170 14.29 -9.05 8.28
N ASN A 171 15.25 -9.96 8.40
CA ASN A 171 14.94 -11.37 8.70
C ASN A 171 14.18 -11.54 10.03
N GLU A 172 14.66 -10.91 11.11
CA GLU A 172 13.97 -10.92 12.41
C GLU A 172 12.53 -10.40 12.32
N SER A 173 12.33 -9.21 11.75
CA SER A 173 10.99 -8.62 11.63
C SER A 173 10.10 -9.45 10.72
N PHE A 174 10.64 -10.01 9.64
CA PHE A 174 9.90 -10.89 8.74
C PHE A 174 9.48 -12.19 9.45
N GLU A 175 10.38 -12.86 10.16
CA GLU A 175 10.13 -14.10 10.89
C GLU A 175 9.08 -13.93 12.00
N LEU A 176 9.12 -12.81 12.75
CA LEU A 176 8.08 -12.45 13.71
C LEU A 176 6.73 -12.22 13.01
N LEU A 177 6.70 -11.44 11.93
CA LEU A 177 5.48 -11.10 11.19
C LEU A 177 4.89 -12.29 10.39
N MET A 178 5.66 -13.37 10.18
CA MET A 178 5.18 -14.65 9.63
C MET A 178 4.55 -15.58 10.68
N GLN A 179 4.72 -15.32 11.98
CA GLN A 179 4.00 -16.04 13.05
C GLN A 179 2.54 -15.56 13.17
N LEU A 180 2.25 -14.34 12.73
CA LEU A 180 0.90 -13.78 12.71
C LEU A 180 -0.02 -14.51 11.71
N PRO A 181 -1.32 -14.67 12.02
CA PRO A 181 -2.33 -15.19 11.09
C PRO A 181 -2.28 -14.47 9.73
N LYS A 182 -2.68 -15.11 8.63
CA LYS A 182 -2.59 -14.57 7.24
C LYS A 182 -3.58 -13.42 6.92
N GLN A 183 -3.99 -12.67 7.93
CA GLN A 183 -4.80 -11.45 7.86
C GLN A 183 -3.91 -10.21 7.55
N PRO A 184 -4.49 -9.08 7.11
CA PRO A 184 -3.76 -7.82 6.98
C PRO A 184 -3.16 -7.39 8.32
N PHE A 185 -1.98 -6.78 8.30
CA PHE A 185 -1.41 -6.18 9.52
C PHE A 185 -2.22 -4.95 9.93
N ARG A 186 -2.35 -4.72 11.24
CA ARG A 186 -2.95 -3.49 11.76
C ARG A 186 -2.01 -2.31 11.50
N MET A 187 -2.54 -1.18 11.07
CA MET A 187 -1.80 0.07 10.93
C MET A 187 -1.95 0.93 12.20
N LEU A 188 -0.81 1.33 12.80
CA LEU A 188 -0.67 2.13 14.02
C LEU A 188 -1.31 3.52 13.90
N CYS A 189 -1.39 4.06 12.68
CA CYS A 189 -2.06 5.32 12.37
C CYS A 189 -3.60 5.21 12.29
N GLY A 190 -4.17 4.03 12.58
CA GLY A 190 -5.62 3.76 12.53
C GLY A 190 -6.18 3.52 11.12
N ASP A 191 -5.69 4.22 10.10
CA ASP A 191 -6.10 4.02 8.70
C ASP A 191 -5.48 2.74 8.10
N GLN A 192 -6.31 1.72 7.85
CA GLN A 192 -5.89 0.43 7.27
C GLN A 192 -5.70 0.48 5.74
N LEU A 193 -5.92 1.66 5.12
CA LEU A 193 -5.45 1.99 3.78
C LEU A 193 -4.10 2.74 3.80
N CYS A 194 -3.49 2.97 4.96
CA CYS A 194 -2.08 3.37 5.02
C CYS A 194 -1.19 2.18 4.65
N ILE A 195 -0.11 2.43 3.91
CA ILE A 195 0.88 1.41 3.54
C ILE A 195 2.33 1.78 3.92
N ASN A 196 2.55 2.83 4.73
CA ASN A 196 3.90 3.16 5.22
C ASN A 196 4.42 2.05 6.15
N LEU A 197 5.60 1.50 5.86
CA LEU A 197 6.24 0.44 6.66
C LEU A 197 6.42 0.83 8.13
N HIS A 198 6.73 2.10 8.42
CA HIS A 198 6.89 2.62 9.78
C HIS A 198 5.59 2.58 10.61
N HIS A 199 4.44 2.47 9.94
CA HIS A 199 3.10 2.47 10.53
C HIS A 199 2.54 1.05 10.72
N ILE A 200 3.26 0.00 10.33
CA ILE A 200 2.81 -1.39 10.55
C ILE A 200 2.97 -1.74 12.03
N ALA A 201 1.90 -2.23 12.67
CA ALA A 201 1.95 -2.82 13.99
C ALA A 201 2.42 -4.28 13.89
N GLY A 202 3.44 -4.64 14.67
CA GLY A 202 3.94 -6.01 14.81
C GLY A 202 3.45 -6.72 16.07
N GLU A 203 2.28 -6.34 16.58
CA GLU A 203 1.68 -6.96 17.76
C GLU A 203 1.04 -8.31 17.42
N ILE A 204 1.28 -9.30 18.27
CA ILE A 204 0.55 -10.56 18.34
C ILE A 204 -0.48 -10.40 19.47
N ASP A 205 -1.78 -10.48 19.14
CA ASP A 205 -2.89 -10.55 20.11
C ASP A 205 -2.83 -11.87 20.93
#